data_AF-A0A3D1T9A5-F1
#
_entry.id   AF-A0A3D1T9A5-F1
#
_cell.length_a   1.000
_cell.length_b   1.000
_cell.length_c   1.000
_cell.angle_alpha   90.00
_cell.angle_beta   90.00
_cell.angle_gamma   90.00
#
_symmetry.space_group_name_H-M   'P 1'
#
loop_
_entity.id
_entity.type
_entity.pdbx_description
1 polymer ?
#
loop_
_entity_poly.entity_id
_entity_poly.type
_entity_poly.pdbx_seq_one_letter_code
_entity_poly.pdbx_strand_id
1 'polypeptide(L)'
;KDVVFDTDPLRVNGRSVPLERGEGDQYYIPLVGQEPDRPFLLEVRYTLPERGARFVLPNFPEEPAVQEVRLAVYLPQERVYLGMRGPWTPEFAIRYGGFGGMRPHAYRHRASLLDWVAAGVPGMGTMEQNFPVDGQYLLFSAVHPAMRADAALRLVSMNGRVFHGLVLILMVGLGVGLLRVAPRLRWGLLGLYFCLVMAAGLFWPSFTSQLMGQAAFIAVLILALLWLCIGGGIRGATDLWMRFGGGGRRSGLTAPAG
;
A
#
# COMPACT_ATOMS: atom_id res chain seq x y z
N LYS A 1 -25.29 10.70 -12.91
CA LYS A 1 -24.11 10.26 -12.13
C LYS A 1 -24.71 9.80 -10.82
N ASP A 2 -25.07 8.53 -10.73
CA ASP A 2 -26.19 8.16 -9.86
C ASP A 2 -25.63 7.65 -8.53
N VAL A 3 -25.68 8.51 -7.51
CA VAL A 3 -25.36 8.12 -6.14
C VAL A 3 -26.44 7.15 -5.66
N VAL A 4 -26.04 5.99 -5.14
CA VAL A 4 -26.97 4.98 -4.63
C VAL A 4 -26.97 5.07 -3.10
N PHE A 5 -28.06 5.57 -2.54
CA PHE A 5 -28.26 5.68 -1.09
C PHE A 5 -28.62 4.31 -0.48
N ASP A 6 -28.19 4.10 0.76
CA ASP A 6 -28.60 2.94 1.57
C ASP A 6 -30.09 3.03 1.97
N THR A 7 -30.65 1.97 2.57
CA THR A 7 -32.06 1.94 3.03
C THR A 7 -32.33 3.00 4.11
N ASP A 8 -31.37 3.23 5.01
CA ASP A 8 -31.38 4.30 6.02
C ASP A 8 -30.16 5.22 5.81
N PRO A 9 -30.21 6.10 4.79
CA PRO A 9 -29.02 6.78 4.29
C PRO A 9 -28.57 7.96 5.15
N LEU A 10 -29.43 8.45 6.03
CA LEU A 10 -29.16 9.63 6.85
C LEU A 10 -29.46 9.29 8.31
N ARG A 11 -28.49 9.55 9.18
CA ARG A 11 -28.67 9.45 10.63
C ARG A 11 -28.18 10.70 11.34
N VAL A 12 -28.94 11.14 12.33
CA VAL A 12 -28.59 12.25 13.22
C VAL A 12 -28.53 11.71 14.64
N ASN A 13 -27.39 11.88 15.31
CA ASN A 13 -27.11 11.33 16.65
C ASN A 13 -27.43 9.82 16.75
N GLY A 14 -27.13 9.06 15.69
CA GLY A 14 -27.36 7.62 15.60
C GLY A 14 -28.79 7.19 15.21
N ARG A 15 -29.74 8.11 15.13
CA ARG A 15 -31.15 7.83 14.78
C ARG A 15 -31.38 8.05 13.28
N SER A 16 -32.12 7.14 12.63
CA SER A 16 -32.50 7.30 11.21
C SER A 16 -33.44 8.48 11.03
N VAL A 17 -33.17 9.29 10.01
CA VAL A 17 -33.93 10.51 9.66
C VAL A 17 -34.15 10.51 8.14
N PRO A 18 -35.33 10.89 7.63
CA PRO A 18 -35.55 10.92 6.19
C PRO A 18 -34.63 11.94 5.51
N LEU A 19 -34.00 11.53 4.41
CA LEU A 19 -33.27 12.42 3.52
C LEU A 19 -34.25 13.05 2.53
N GLU A 20 -34.36 14.37 2.52
CA GLU A 20 -35.27 15.09 1.64
C GLU A 20 -34.58 15.43 0.31
N ARG A 21 -35.29 15.25 -0.81
CA ARG A 21 -34.75 15.58 -2.14
C ARG A 21 -35.10 17.03 -2.48
N GLY A 22 -34.08 17.82 -2.80
CA GLY A 22 -34.22 19.20 -3.28
C GLY A 22 -34.30 19.30 -4.80
N GLU A 23 -33.99 20.49 -5.32
CA GLU A 23 -33.91 20.73 -6.76
C GLU A 23 -32.63 20.12 -7.35
N GLY A 24 -32.76 19.41 -8.47
CA GLY A 24 -31.64 18.77 -9.16
C GLY A 24 -30.97 17.66 -8.33
N ASP A 25 -29.66 17.80 -8.12
CA ASP A 25 -28.79 16.87 -7.36
C ASP A 25 -28.61 17.30 -5.89
N GLN A 26 -29.50 18.16 -5.37
CA GLN A 26 -29.46 18.62 -3.99
C GLN A 26 -30.27 17.72 -3.06
N TYR A 27 -29.78 17.58 -1.83
CA TYR A 27 -30.44 16.85 -0.75
C TYR A 27 -30.45 17.70 0.51
N TYR A 28 -31.58 17.73 1.19
CA TYR A 28 -31.77 18.46 2.44
C TYR A 28 -31.72 17.49 3.63
N ILE A 29 -31.04 17.96 4.68
CA ILE A 29 -30.88 17.22 5.94
C ILE A 29 -31.78 17.93 6.96
N PRO A 30 -32.91 17.32 7.36
CA PRO A 30 -33.78 17.94 8.34
C PRO A 30 -33.12 17.87 9.72
N LEU A 31 -32.77 19.04 10.26
CA LEU A 31 -32.17 19.19 11.59
C LEU A 31 -33.22 19.32 12.70
N VAL A 32 -34.39 18.69 12.53
CA VAL A 32 -35.51 18.81 13.46
C VAL A 32 -35.10 18.34 14.86
N GLY A 33 -35.23 19.23 15.83
CA GLY A 33 -34.86 18.96 17.23
C GLY A 33 -33.38 19.13 17.56
N GLN A 34 -32.55 19.62 16.62
CA GLN A 34 -31.19 20.08 16.93
C GLN A 34 -31.21 21.55 17.37
N GLU A 35 -30.43 21.86 18.41
CA GLU A 35 -30.20 23.25 18.84
C GLU A 35 -29.03 23.83 18.02
N PRO A 36 -29.13 25.07 17.49
CA PRO A 36 -28.08 25.68 16.65
C PRO A 36 -26.68 25.71 17.29
N ASP A 37 -26.61 25.84 18.61
CA ASP A 37 -25.35 25.97 19.35
C ASP A 37 -24.87 24.66 20.00
N ARG A 38 -25.50 23.52 19.68
CA ARG A 38 -25.08 22.21 20.19
C ARG A 38 -24.41 21.36 19.11
N PRO A 39 -23.29 20.69 19.43
CA PRO A 39 -22.70 19.73 18.52
C PRO A 39 -23.66 18.55 18.33
N PHE A 40 -23.75 18.07 17.09
CA PHE A 40 -24.47 16.86 16.72
C PHE A 40 -23.62 16.03 15.77
N LEU A 41 -23.93 14.75 15.67
CA LEU A 41 -23.31 13.83 14.73
C LEU A 41 -24.23 13.58 13.54
N LEU A 42 -23.68 13.81 12.35
CA LEU A 42 -24.31 13.49 11.08
C LEU A 42 -23.61 12.28 10.44
N GLU A 43 -24.38 11.24 10.14
CA GLU A 43 -23.91 10.09 9.37
C GLU A 43 -24.68 10.02 8.04
N VAL A 44 -23.96 9.99 6.92
CA VAL A 44 -24.54 9.81 5.59
C VAL A 44 -23.96 8.55 4.94
N ARG A 45 -24.82 7.62 4.53
CA ARG A 45 -24.46 6.32 3.94
C ARG A 45 -24.87 6.28 2.49
N TYR A 46 -23.88 6.19 1.61
CA TYR A 46 -24.09 6.09 0.17
C TYR A 46 -22.99 5.27 -0.48
N THR A 47 -23.34 4.65 -1.60
CA THR A 47 -22.41 3.92 -2.45
C THR A 47 -22.07 4.77 -3.67
N LEU A 48 -20.77 4.91 -3.94
CA LEU A 48 -20.29 5.53 -5.17
C LEU A 48 -20.21 4.46 -6.27
N PRO A 49 -20.88 4.65 -7.42
CA PRO A 49 -20.87 3.67 -8.52
C PRO A 49 -19.51 3.59 -9.23
N GLU A 50 -18.65 4.61 -9.07
CA GLU A 50 -17.32 4.59 -9.67
C GLU A 50 -16.45 3.55 -8.95
N ARG A 51 -16.05 2.49 -9.68
CA ARG A 51 -15.01 1.50 -9.33
C ARG A 51 -13.60 2.11 -9.19
N GLY A 52 -13.53 3.41 -8.91
CA GLY A 52 -12.34 4.23 -8.95
C GLY A 52 -11.73 4.36 -7.57
N ALA A 53 -10.41 4.45 -7.55
CA ALA A 53 -9.64 4.81 -6.38
C ALA A 53 -9.75 6.31 -6.05
N ARG A 54 -10.86 6.98 -6.35
CA ARG A 54 -11.04 8.44 -6.23
C ARG A 54 -12.28 8.75 -5.38
N PHE A 55 -12.09 9.53 -4.33
CA PHE A 55 -13.14 9.90 -3.39
C PHE A 55 -13.30 11.42 -3.39
N VAL A 56 -14.47 11.87 -3.83
CA VAL A 56 -14.88 13.29 -3.79
C VAL A 56 -15.84 13.44 -2.62
N LEU A 57 -15.60 14.44 -1.77
CA LEU A 57 -16.46 14.72 -0.64
C LEU A 57 -17.78 15.36 -1.09
N PRO A 58 -18.89 15.12 -0.35
CA PRO A 58 -20.12 15.87 -0.54
C PRO A 58 -19.88 17.35 -0.24
N ASN A 59 -20.49 18.24 -1.03
CA ASN A 59 -20.38 19.68 -0.87
C ASN A 59 -21.55 20.20 -0.01
N PHE A 60 -21.25 21.04 0.99
CA PHE A 60 -22.23 21.73 1.84
C PHE A 60 -22.19 23.23 1.50
N PRO A 61 -23.07 23.70 0.59
CA PRO A 61 -22.91 25.02 -0.04
C PRO A 61 -23.25 26.20 0.86
N GLU A 62 -24.17 26.06 1.81
CA GLU A 62 -24.73 27.21 2.54
C GLU A 62 -23.88 27.63 3.76
N GLU A 63 -23.21 26.70 4.45
CA GLU A 63 -22.34 27.03 5.61
C GLU A 63 -21.25 25.95 5.82
N PRO A 64 -20.14 25.97 5.07
CA PRO A 64 -19.10 24.94 5.19
C PRO A 64 -18.21 25.21 6.41
N ALA A 65 -18.73 25.06 7.63
CA ALA A 65 -17.93 25.00 8.85
C ALA A 65 -17.28 23.62 9.05
N VAL A 66 -16.85 22.97 7.95
CA VAL A 66 -16.18 21.66 8.01
C VAL A 66 -14.72 21.88 8.39
N GLN A 67 -14.42 21.72 9.69
CA GLN A 67 -13.06 21.90 10.21
C GLN A 67 -12.15 20.71 9.90
N GLU A 68 -12.63 19.49 10.13
CA GLU A 68 -11.87 18.25 9.92
C GLU A 68 -12.77 17.17 9.33
N VAL A 69 -12.26 16.45 8.33
CA VAL A 69 -12.92 15.26 7.78
C VAL A 69 -12.02 14.05 7.96
N ARG A 70 -12.61 12.97 8.46
CA ARG A 70 -11.97 11.65 8.52
C ARG A 70 -12.63 10.72 7.53
N LEU A 71 -11.84 10.22 6.59
CA LEU A 71 -12.28 9.32 5.53
C LEU A 71 -11.73 7.91 5.76
N ALA A 72 -12.63 6.98 6.06
CA ALA A 72 -12.32 5.56 6.13
C ALA A 72 -12.54 4.91 4.76
N VAL A 73 -11.50 4.31 4.19
CA VAL A 73 -11.56 3.57 2.94
C VAL A 73 -11.23 2.10 3.19
N TYR A 74 -12.04 1.20 2.65
CA TYR A 74 -11.81 -0.24 2.72
C TYR A 74 -11.26 -0.72 1.37
N LEU A 75 -9.97 -1.03 1.33
CA LEU A 75 -9.28 -1.51 0.13
C LEU A 75 -9.41 -3.04 0.05
N PRO A 76 -9.88 -3.63 -1.07
CA PRO A 76 -9.99 -5.08 -1.20
C PRO A 76 -8.68 -5.81 -0.89
N GLN A 77 -8.76 -6.97 -0.21
CA GLN A 77 -7.59 -7.67 0.37
C GLN A 77 -6.59 -8.17 -0.68
N GLU A 78 -7.03 -8.37 -1.92
CA GLU A 78 -6.21 -8.76 -3.06
C GLU A 78 -5.39 -7.62 -3.65
N ARG A 79 -5.64 -6.37 -3.22
CA ARG A 79 -4.91 -5.19 -3.67
C ARG A 79 -3.89 -4.74 -2.64
N VAL A 80 -2.75 -4.29 -3.14
CA VAL A 80 -1.68 -3.67 -2.35
C VAL A 80 -1.81 -2.16 -2.46
N TYR A 81 -1.80 -1.49 -1.32
CA TYR A 81 -1.71 -0.04 -1.23
C TYR A 81 -0.31 0.43 -1.59
N LEU A 82 -0.19 1.25 -2.64
CA LEU A 82 1.09 1.78 -3.13
C LEU A 82 1.28 3.26 -2.79
N GLY A 83 0.20 3.98 -2.51
CA GLY A 83 0.27 5.39 -2.13
C GLY A 83 -1.07 6.12 -2.31
N MET A 84 -1.03 7.43 -2.12
CA MET A 84 -2.18 8.31 -2.31
C MET A 84 -1.77 9.60 -3.02
N ARG A 85 -2.75 10.34 -3.54
CA ARG A 85 -2.63 11.71 -4.03
C ARG A 85 -3.79 12.53 -3.49
N GLY A 86 -3.58 13.85 -3.43
CA GLY A 86 -4.52 14.81 -2.86
C GLY A 86 -4.06 15.32 -1.49
N PRO A 87 -4.68 16.39 -0.97
CA PRO A 87 -4.31 17.05 0.27
C PRO A 87 -4.87 16.30 1.50
N TRP A 88 -4.51 15.02 1.62
CA TRP A 88 -4.96 14.16 2.71
C TRP A 88 -3.77 13.66 3.52
N THR A 89 -3.99 13.50 4.82
CA THR A 89 -3.00 12.95 5.73
C THR A 89 -3.36 11.49 6.03
N PRO A 90 -2.44 10.53 5.79
CA PRO A 90 -2.67 9.14 6.19
C PRO A 90 -2.59 8.99 7.71
N GLU A 91 -3.63 8.42 8.30
CA GLU A 91 -3.76 8.14 9.75
C GLU A 91 -3.44 6.67 10.05
N PHE A 92 -2.36 6.18 9.43
CA PHE A 92 -1.90 4.81 9.57
C PHE A 92 -0.38 4.72 9.41
N ALA A 93 0.18 3.61 9.90
CA ALA A 93 1.56 3.23 9.65
C ALA A 93 1.60 1.92 8.87
N ILE A 94 2.58 1.78 7.97
CA ILE A 94 2.83 0.50 7.32
C ILE A 94 3.65 -0.36 8.27
N ARG A 95 3.13 -1.55 8.59
CA ARG A 95 3.75 -2.49 9.52
C ARG A 95 3.78 -3.87 8.89
N TYR A 96 4.72 -4.68 9.36
CA TYR A 96 4.81 -6.07 8.94
C TYR A 96 3.63 -6.86 9.51
N GLY A 97 2.80 -7.43 8.63
CA GLY A 97 1.59 -8.19 8.97
C GLY A 97 1.77 -9.71 8.85
N GLY A 98 2.98 -10.22 9.01
CA GLY A 98 3.29 -11.65 8.85
C GLY A 98 3.43 -12.08 7.38
N PHE A 99 2.95 -13.28 7.05
CA PHE A 99 3.01 -13.85 5.69
C PHE A 99 2.30 -13.00 4.61
N GLY A 100 1.44 -12.07 5.02
CA GLY A 100 0.77 -11.13 4.13
C GLY A 100 1.61 -9.90 3.75
N GLY A 101 2.85 -9.81 4.22
CA GLY A 101 3.79 -8.73 3.91
C GLY A 101 3.52 -7.43 4.67
N MET A 102 4.08 -6.33 4.14
CA MET A 102 3.89 -4.98 4.69
C MET A 102 2.46 -4.49 4.42
N ARG A 103 1.76 -4.07 5.47
CA ARG A 103 0.34 -3.69 5.40
C ARG A 103 0.09 -2.39 6.18
N PRO A 104 -0.72 -1.47 5.66
CA PRO A 104 -1.17 -0.32 6.45
C PRO A 104 -2.03 -0.76 7.64
N HIS A 105 -1.74 -0.17 8.80
CA HIS A 105 -2.43 -0.36 10.07
C HIS A 105 -2.83 1.01 10.61
N ALA A 106 -4.13 1.28 10.67
CA ALA A 106 -4.66 2.56 11.14
C ALA A 106 -4.40 2.78 12.63
N TYR A 107 -4.14 4.03 13.01
CA TYR A 107 -3.93 4.42 14.41
C TYR A 107 -5.21 4.27 15.24
N ARG A 108 -6.37 4.49 14.62
CA ARG A 108 -7.69 4.27 15.20
C ARG A 108 -8.50 3.38 14.27
N HIS A 109 -9.17 2.38 14.81
CA HIS A 109 -10.05 1.50 14.05
C HIS A 109 -11.49 2.03 14.08
N ARG A 110 -12.34 1.60 13.14
CA ARG A 110 -13.73 2.06 12.97
C ARG A 110 -14.51 2.30 14.28
N ALA A 111 -14.62 1.30 15.15
CA ALA A 111 -15.37 1.43 16.41
C ALA A 111 -14.81 2.54 17.30
N SER A 112 -13.50 2.50 17.57
CA SER A 112 -12.82 3.53 18.37
C SER A 112 -12.87 4.94 17.76
N LEU A 113 -12.96 5.05 16.43
CA LEU A 113 -13.14 6.33 15.75
C LEU A 113 -14.54 6.88 16.01
N LEU A 114 -15.57 6.05 15.89
CA LEU A 114 -16.95 6.44 16.15
C LEU A 114 -17.15 6.82 17.62
N ASP A 115 -16.61 6.03 18.55
CA ASP A 115 -16.66 6.33 19.99
C ASP A 115 -15.99 7.68 20.30
N TRP A 116 -14.85 7.95 19.67
CA TRP A 116 -14.13 9.21 19.84
C TRP A 116 -14.91 10.41 19.28
N VAL A 117 -15.49 10.29 18.08
CA VAL A 117 -16.33 11.35 17.49
C VAL A 117 -17.58 11.59 18.34
N ALA A 118 -18.15 10.53 18.93
CA ALA A 118 -19.37 10.61 19.74
C ALA A 118 -19.17 11.16 21.16
N ALA A 119 -17.95 11.09 21.71
CA ALA A 119 -17.68 11.35 23.13
C ALA A 119 -18.09 12.74 23.64
N GLY A 120 -18.31 13.71 22.75
CA GLY A 120 -18.75 15.07 23.08
C GLY A 120 -20.16 15.44 22.63
N VAL A 121 -20.93 14.48 22.09
CA VAL A 121 -22.26 14.76 21.50
C VAL A 121 -23.37 14.33 22.45
N PRO A 122 -24.19 15.26 22.97
CA PRO A 122 -25.29 14.93 23.86
C PRO A 122 -26.41 14.19 23.12
N GLY A 123 -27.09 13.26 23.81
CA GLY A 123 -28.27 12.59 23.26
C GLY A 123 -27.99 11.55 22.16
N MET A 124 -26.75 11.06 22.08
CA MET A 124 -26.36 9.98 21.17
C MET A 124 -27.19 8.71 21.41
N GLY A 125 -27.79 8.19 20.34
CA GLY A 125 -28.34 6.83 20.28
C GLY A 125 -27.25 5.78 19.99
N THR A 126 -27.66 4.52 19.91
CA THR A 126 -26.77 3.41 19.54
C THR A 126 -26.29 3.57 18.10
N MET A 127 -24.98 3.63 17.90
CA MET A 127 -24.39 3.60 16.55
C MET A 127 -24.39 2.18 16.00
N GLU A 128 -25.37 1.88 15.14
CA GLU A 128 -25.44 0.60 14.45
C GLU A 128 -24.35 0.47 13.38
N GLN A 129 -23.47 -0.52 13.52
CA GLN A 129 -22.36 -0.78 12.60
C GLN A 129 -22.74 -1.77 11.49
N ASN A 130 -23.97 -1.68 11.00
CA ASN A 130 -24.57 -2.68 10.11
C ASN A 130 -24.13 -2.51 8.65
N PHE A 131 -23.45 -1.41 8.33
CA PHE A 131 -22.96 -1.18 6.98
C PHE A 131 -21.87 -2.21 6.63
N PRO A 132 -22.08 -3.06 5.60
CA PRO A 132 -21.16 -4.11 5.23
C PRO A 132 -19.88 -3.48 4.67
N VAL A 133 -18.76 -3.76 5.34
CA VAL A 133 -17.44 -3.31 4.92
C VAL A 133 -16.54 -4.53 4.77
N ASP A 134 -15.82 -4.62 3.67
CA ASP A 134 -14.83 -5.67 3.42
C ASP A 134 -13.53 -5.07 2.90
N GLY A 135 -12.42 -5.67 3.31
CA GLY A 135 -11.08 -5.28 2.92
C GLY A 135 -10.26 -4.66 4.04
N GLN A 136 -9.09 -4.17 3.65
CA GLN A 136 -8.13 -3.50 4.49
C GLN A 136 -8.58 -2.07 4.79
N TYR A 137 -8.70 -1.77 6.08
CA TYR A 137 -9.07 -0.45 6.59
C TYR A 137 -7.92 0.56 6.46
N LEU A 138 -8.18 1.65 5.72
CA LEU A 138 -7.30 2.80 5.55
C LEU A 138 -8.00 4.04 6.10
N LEU A 139 -7.35 4.77 7.00
CA LEU A 139 -7.89 6.01 7.55
C LEU A 139 -7.10 7.20 7.02
N PHE A 140 -7.82 8.23 6.57
CA PHE A 140 -7.24 9.50 6.14
C PHE A 140 -7.93 10.65 6.86
N SER A 141 -7.21 11.75 7.07
CA SER A 141 -7.74 12.99 7.63
C SER A 141 -7.40 14.18 6.74
N ALA A 142 -8.28 15.19 6.72
CA ALA A 142 -8.02 16.46 6.07
C ALA A 142 -8.61 17.60 6.90
N VAL A 143 -7.81 18.64 7.14
CA VAL A 143 -8.22 19.86 7.84
C VAL A 143 -8.63 20.88 6.78
N HIS A 144 -9.83 21.44 6.88
CA HIS A 144 -10.44 22.32 5.87
C HIS A 144 -10.35 21.75 4.43
N PRO A 145 -10.89 20.55 4.16
CA PRO A 145 -10.82 19.98 2.83
C PRO A 145 -11.60 20.85 1.83
N ALA A 146 -10.97 21.17 0.70
CA ALA A 146 -11.68 21.81 -0.39
C ALA A 146 -12.71 20.83 -0.97
N MET A 147 -13.97 21.27 -1.09
CA MET A 147 -15.08 20.47 -1.64
C MET A 147 -15.04 20.36 -3.18
N ARG A 148 -13.84 20.49 -3.77
CA ARG A 148 -13.61 20.52 -5.21
C ARG A 148 -12.99 19.21 -5.70
N ALA A 149 -13.18 18.95 -6.99
CA ALA A 149 -12.77 17.72 -7.66
C ALA A 149 -11.25 17.48 -7.68
N ASP A 150 -10.45 18.54 -7.52
CA ASP A 150 -8.97 18.56 -7.43
C ASP A 150 -8.45 18.13 -6.06
N ALA A 151 -9.20 18.39 -4.98
CA ALA A 151 -8.87 17.98 -3.61
C ALA A 151 -9.34 16.55 -3.25
N ALA A 152 -9.86 15.81 -4.23
CA ALA A 152 -10.29 14.43 -4.07
C ALA A 152 -9.13 13.52 -3.61
N LEU A 153 -9.40 12.65 -2.63
CA LEU A 153 -8.45 11.59 -2.27
C LEU A 153 -8.36 10.63 -3.46
N ARG A 154 -7.14 10.38 -3.95
CA ARG A 154 -6.87 9.36 -4.96
C ARG A 154 -5.95 8.29 -4.41
N LEU A 155 -6.43 7.07 -4.25
CA LEU A 155 -5.62 5.93 -3.88
C LEU A 155 -4.89 5.38 -5.12
N VAL A 156 -3.66 4.95 -4.90
CA VAL A 156 -2.88 4.19 -5.89
C VAL A 156 -2.75 2.79 -5.33
N SER A 157 -3.35 1.82 -6.01
CA SER A 157 -3.32 0.42 -5.61
C SER A 157 -3.21 -0.50 -6.82
N MET A 158 -2.61 -1.66 -6.64
CA MET A 158 -2.44 -2.67 -7.67
C MET A 158 -2.81 -4.04 -7.13
N ASN A 159 -3.21 -4.99 -8.00
CA ASN A 159 -3.37 -6.37 -7.56
C ASN A 159 -2.04 -6.89 -6.98
N GLY A 160 -2.09 -7.46 -5.77
CA GLY A 160 -0.91 -7.87 -5.03
C GLY A 160 -0.12 -8.98 -5.72
N ARG A 161 -0.80 -9.95 -6.34
CA ARG A 161 -0.13 -11.04 -7.08
C ARG A 161 0.66 -10.49 -8.27
N VAL A 162 0.07 -9.56 -9.01
CA VAL A 162 0.73 -8.89 -10.15
C VAL A 162 1.91 -8.06 -9.66
N PHE A 163 1.71 -7.25 -8.62
CA PHE A 163 2.77 -6.40 -8.07
C PHE A 163 3.98 -7.22 -7.59
N HIS A 164 3.75 -8.23 -6.73
CA HIS A 164 4.83 -9.06 -6.22
C HIS A 164 5.50 -9.90 -7.32
N GLY A 165 4.74 -10.38 -8.30
CA GLY A 165 5.30 -11.07 -9.48
C GLY A 165 6.23 -10.17 -10.29
N LEU A 166 5.83 -8.92 -10.54
CA LEU A 166 6.67 -7.93 -11.24
C LEU A 166 7.96 -7.62 -10.47
N VAL A 167 7.86 -7.43 -9.15
CA VAL A 167 9.04 -7.20 -8.29
C VAL A 167 10.01 -8.38 -8.36
N LEU A 168 9.50 -9.61 -8.24
CA LEU A 168 10.31 -10.81 -8.33
C LEU A 168 11.01 -10.93 -9.69
N ILE A 169 10.27 -10.77 -10.79
CA ILE A 169 10.82 -10.84 -12.16
C ILE A 169 11.88 -9.77 -12.37
N LEU A 170 11.63 -8.53 -11.93
CA LEU A 170 12.58 -7.43 -12.06
C LEU A 170 13.87 -7.71 -11.28
N MET A 171 13.77 -8.15 -10.03
CA MET A 171 14.95 -8.45 -9.20
C MET A 171 15.74 -9.64 -9.76
N VAL A 172 15.07 -10.74 -10.09
CA VAL A 172 15.73 -11.93 -10.65
C VAL A 172 16.36 -11.60 -12.01
N GLY A 173 15.64 -10.90 -12.88
CA GLY A 173 16.15 -10.47 -14.19
C GLY A 173 17.40 -9.59 -14.07
N LEU A 174 17.38 -8.61 -13.15
CA LEU A 174 18.54 -7.78 -12.85
C LEU A 174 19.72 -8.64 -12.36
N GLY A 175 19.50 -9.54 -11.40
CA GLY A 175 20.57 -10.36 -10.83
C GLY A 175 21.13 -11.43 -11.78
N VAL A 176 20.32 -11.94 -12.71
CA VAL A 176 20.75 -12.82 -13.81
C VAL A 176 21.58 -12.03 -14.83
N GLY A 177 21.15 -10.82 -15.20
CA GLY A 177 21.93 -9.93 -16.08
C GLY A 177 23.32 -9.61 -15.51
N LEU A 178 23.43 -9.51 -14.18
CA LEU A 178 24.69 -9.28 -13.47
C LEU A 178 25.63 -10.50 -13.42
N LEU A 179 25.23 -11.68 -13.92
CA LEU A 179 26.08 -12.87 -13.95
C LEU A 179 27.34 -12.71 -14.81
N ARG A 180 27.33 -11.82 -15.80
CA ARG A 180 28.51 -11.55 -16.65
C ARG A 180 29.48 -10.54 -16.04
N VAL A 181 29.07 -9.88 -14.96
CA VAL A 181 29.85 -8.83 -14.30
C VAL A 181 30.82 -9.43 -13.28
N ALA A 182 31.97 -8.81 -13.04
CA ALA A 182 32.92 -9.27 -12.02
C ALA A 182 32.27 -9.31 -10.62
N PRO A 183 32.58 -10.31 -9.76
CA PRO A 183 31.88 -10.50 -8.48
C PRO A 183 31.86 -9.26 -7.55
N ARG A 184 32.96 -8.50 -7.49
CA ARG A 184 33.05 -7.27 -6.67
C ARG A 184 32.04 -6.21 -7.12
N LEU A 185 31.85 -6.06 -8.43
CA LEU A 185 30.94 -5.06 -8.99
C LEU A 185 29.47 -5.49 -8.84
N ARG A 186 29.16 -6.79 -8.78
CA ARG A 186 27.79 -7.28 -8.48
C ARG A 186 27.31 -6.80 -7.11
N TRP A 187 28.14 -6.94 -6.09
CA TRP A 187 27.82 -6.48 -4.74
C TRP A 187 27.70 -4.95 -4.67
N GLY A 188 28.56 -4.23 -5.39
CA GLY A 188 28.47 -2.77 -5.51
C GLY A 188 27.14 -2.30 -6.15
N LEU A 189 26.73 -2.94 -7.25
CA LEU A 189 25.47 -2.61 -7.93
C LEU A 189 24.23 -3.00 -7.13
N LEU A 190 24.29 -4.12 -6.40
CA LEU A 190 23.23 -4.49 -5.45
C LEU A 190 23.12 -3.46 -4.32
N GLY A 191 24.25 -3.03 -3.75
CA GLY A 191 24.29 -1.97 -2.75
C GLY A 191 23.74 -0.64 -3.29
N LEU A 192 24.10 -0.27 -4.52
CA LEU A 192 23.56 0.91 -5.19
C LEU A 192 22.03 0.81 -5.38
N TYR A 193 21.51 -0.35 -5.78
CA TYR A 193 20.08 -0.58 -5.87
C TYR A 193 19.38 -0.33 -4.52
N PHE A 194 19.89 -0.90 -3.42
CA PHE A 194 19.33 -0.65 -2.10
C PHE A 194 19.40 0.83 -1.68
N CYS A 195 20.49 1.51 -1.99
CA CYS A 195 20.63 2.95 -1.74
C CYS A 195 19.58 3.76 -2.51
N LEU A 196 19.36 3.45 -3.79
CA LEU A 196 18.34 4.11 -4.62
C LEU A 196 16.92 3.83 -4.11
N VAL A 197 16.64 2.59 -3.67
CA VAL A 197 15.34 2.24 -3.07
C VAL A 197 15.13 3.00 -1.76
N MET A 198 16.14 3.09 -0.89
CA MET A 198 16.05 3.88 0.33
C MET A 198 15.83 5.37 0.04
N ALA A 199 16.56 5.95 -0.92
CA ALA A 199 16.39 7.34 -1.33
C ALA A 199 14.99 7.61 -1.90
N ALA A 200 14.46 6.69 -2.71
CA ALA A 200 13.09 6.77 -3.21
C ALA A 200 12.06 6.70 -2.07
N GLY A 201 12.39 6.09 -0.93
CA GLY A 201 11.50 5.97 0.22
C GLY A 201 11.19 7.28 0.90
N LEU A 202 12.04 8.30 0.73
CA LEU A 202 11.76 9.66 1.19
C LEU A 202 10.57 10.28 0.47
N PHE A 203 10.43 9.99 -0.83
CA PHE A 203 9.37 10.55 -1.67
C PHE A 203 8.14 9.64 -1.75
N TRP A 204 8.36 8.32 -1.72
CA TRP A 204 7.30 7.31 -1.80
C TRP A 204 7.47 6.23 -0.71
N PRO A 205 7.22 6.57 0.57
CA PRO A 205 7.39 5.64 1.69
C PRO A 205 6.51 4.40 1.56
N SER A 206 5.27 4.58 1.10
CA SER A 206 4.33 3.48 0.90
C SER A 206 4.81 2.50 -0.17
N PHE A 207 5.20 2.99 -1.34
CA PHE A 207 5.68 2.14 -2.43
C PHE A 207 6.96 1.39 -2.05
N THR A 208 7.91 2.06 -1.42
CA THR A 208 9.19 1.45 -1.05
C THR A 208 9.06 0.40 0.04
N SER A 209 8.17 0.62 1.03
CA SER A 209 7.86 -0.42 2.02
C SER A 209 7.29 -1.70 1.37
N GLN A 210 6.48 -1.56 0.31
CA GLN A 210 5.97 -2.69 -0.45
C GLN A 210 7.06 -3.36 -1.30
N LEU A 211 7.99 -2.57 -1.85
CA LEU A 211 9.12 -3.08 -2.61
C LEU A 211 10.08 -3.89 -1.72
N MET A 212 10.32 -3.46 -0.48
CA MET A 212 11.12 -4.17 0.51
C MET A 212 10.36 -5.31 1.22
N GLY A 213 9.20 -5.72 0.67
CA GLY A 213 8.41 -6.82 1.19
C GLY A 213 9.05 -8.20 0.98
N GLN A 214 8.31 -9.23 1.35
CA GLN A 214 8.77 -10.62 1.32
C GLN A 214 9.24 -11.09 -0.07
N ALA A 215 8.60 -10.61 -1.15
CA ALA A 215 8.99 -10.95 -2.51
C ALA A 215 10.43 -10.52 -2.84
N ALA A 216 10.86 -9.32 -2.41
CA ALA A 216 12.23 -8.86 -2.60
C ALA A 216 13.23 -9.67 -1.75
N PHE A 217 12.86 -10.03 -0.52
CA PHE A 217 13.69 -10.89 0.31
C PHE A 217 13.92 -12.26 -0.35
N ILE A 218 12.85 -12.89 -0.85
CA ILE A 218 12.94 -14.16 -1.59
C ILE A 218 13.80 -13.99 -2.85
N ALA A 219 13.63 -12.90 -3.60
CA ALA A 219 14.43 -12.63 -4.79
C ALA A 219 15.92 -12.53 -4.46
N VAL A 220 16.28 -11.77 -3.42
CA VAL A 220 17.67 -11.65 -2.96
C VAL A 220 18.24 -13.00 -2.52
N LEU A 221 17.46 -13.83 -1.81
CA LEU A 221 17.88 -15.16 -1.42
C LEU A 221 18.15 -16.07 -2.62
N ILE A 222 17.25 -16.08 -3.61
CA ILE A 222 17.42 -16.83 -4.86
C ILE A 222 18.69 -16.37 -5.58
N LEU A 223 18.93 -15.06 -5.67
CA LEU A 223 20.11 -14.51 -6.31
C LEU A 223 21.40 -14.87 -5.58
N ALA A 224 21.40 -14.82 -4.24
CA ALA A 224 22.54 -15.21 -3.43
C ALA A 224 22.90 -16.68 -3.66
N LEU A 225 21.92 -17.59 -3.63
CA LEU A 225 22.11 -19.01 -3.92
C LEU A 225 22.63 -19.23 -5.35
N LEU A 226 22.04 -18.56 -6.34
CA LEU A 226 22.46 -18.66 -7.73
C LEU A 226 23.93 -18.24 -7.93
N TRP A 227 24.31 -17.10 -7.34
CA TRP A 227 25.69 -16.61 -7.42
C TRP A 227 26.67 -17.51 -6.67
N LEU A 228 26.27 -18.11 -5.54
CA LEU A 228 27.08 -19.08 -4.81
C LEU A 228 27.31 -20.36 -5.62
N CYS A 229 26.26 -20.92 -6.23
CA CYS A 229 26.38 -22.12 -7.07
C CYS A 229 27.29 -21.87 -8.28
N ILE A 230 27.11 -20.76 -8.98
CA ILE A 230 27.90 -20.43 -10.18
C ILE A 230 29.33 -20.01 -9.80
N GLY A 231 29.50 -19.18 -8.77
CA GLY A 231 30.81 -18.72 -8.29
C GLY A 231 31.64 -19.82 -7.62
N GLY A 232 30.98 -20.77 -6.95
CA GLY A 232 31.59 -21.97 -6.35
C GLY A 232 31.97 -23.01 -7.41
N GLY A 233 31.12 -23.23 -8.41
CA GLY A 233 31.40 -24.16 -9.52
C GLY A 233 32.59 -23.74 -10.40
N ILE A 234 32.78 -22.44 -10.63
CA ILE A 234 33.88 -21.93 -11.47
C ILE A 234 35.25 -22.04 -10.77
N ARG A 235 35.30 -21.88 -9.44
CA ARG A 235 36.55 -22.07 -8.66
C ARG A 235 36.91 -23.55 -8.46
N GLY A 236 35.91 -24.41 -8.25
CA GLY A 236 36.15 -25.86 -8.11
C GLY A 236 36.67 -26.53 -9.38
N ALA A 237 36.16 -26.13 -10.55
CA ALA A 237 36.57 -26.72 -11.82
C ALA A 237 37.99 -26.30 -12.27
N THR A 238 38.43 -25.09 -11.94
CA THR A 238 39.76 -24.58 -12.29
C THR A 238 40.86 -25.17 -11.40
N ASP A 239 40.60 -25.36 -10.11
CA ASP A 239 41.54 -26.02 -9.19
C ASP A 239 41.67 -27.53 -9.43
N LEU A 240 40.58 -28.22 -9.83
CA LEU A 240 40.65 -29.64 -10.17
C LEU A 240 41.44 -29.89 -11.47
N TRP A 241 41.28 -29.03 -12.49
CA TRP A 241 41.99 -29.19 -13.75
C TRP A 241 43.49 -28.92 -13.61
N MET A 242 43.90 -27.96 -12.77
CA MET A 242 45.31 -27.72 -12.47
C MET A 242 45.97 -28.82 -11.62
N ARG A 243 45.21 -29.49 -10.74
CA ARG A 243 45.73 -30.62 -9.95
C ARG A 243 45.92 -31.92 -10.73
N PHE A 244 45.19 -32.12 -11.84
CA PHE A 244 45.26 -33.37 -12.61
C PHE A 244 45.89 -33.23 -14.01
N GLY A 245 46.04 -32.02 -14.56
CA GLY A 245 46.50 -31.81 -15.95
C GLY A 245 48.00 -31.50 -16.15
N GLY A 246 48.79 -31.36 -15.08
CA GLY A 246 50.13 -30.76 -15.15
C GLY A 246 51.30 -31.62 -14.67
N GLY A 247 51.30 -32.93 -14.92
CA GLY A 247 52.35 -33.82 -14.39
C GLY A 247 52.70 -35.00 -15.29
N GLY A 248 53.37 -34.76 -16.41
CA GLY A 248 53.90 -35.82 -17.28
C GLY A 248 55.26 -35.45 -17.87
N ARG A 249 56.33 -35.87 -17.17
CA ARG A 249 57.76 -35.58 -17.40
C ARG A 249 58.26 -35.88 -18.83
N ARG A 250 59.16 -35.01 -19.31
CA ARG A 250 60.21 -35.32 -20.30
C ARG A 250 61.02 -36.54 -19.82
N SER A 251 61.09 -37.59 -20.62
CA SER A 251 62.10 -38.65 -20.51
C SER A 251 63.03 -38.55 -21.73
N GLY A 252 64.29 -38.18 -21.47
CA GLY A 252 65.36 -38.17 -22.45
C GLY A 252 65.97 -39.55 -22.69
N LEU A 253 66.43 -39.73 -23.94
CA LEU A 253 67.65 -40.41 -24.39
C LEU A 253 68.10 -41.71 -23.71
N THR A 254 68.04 -42.81 -24.47
CA THR A 254 69.14 -43.80 -24.56
C THR A 254 69.16 -44.43 -25.96
N ALA A 255 70.29 -44.31 -26.66
CA ALA A 255 70.62 -45.07 -27.87
C ALA A 255 71.19 -46.45 -27.49
N PRO A 256 71.04 -47.51 -28.32
CA PRO A 256 71.85 -48.70 -28.17
C PRO A 256 73.05 -48.69 -29.13
N ALA A 257 74.20 -49.10 -28.60
CA ALA A 257 75.35 -49.57 -29.36
C ALA A 257 75.13 -51.06 -29.71
N GLY A 258 75.53 -51.45 -30.91
CA GLY A 258 75.46 -52.82 -31.43
C GLY A 258 75.35 -52.83 -32.94
#